data_AF-A0A0M9DLF4-F1
#
_entry.id   AF-A0A0M9DLF4-F1
#
_cell.length_a   1.000
_cell.length_b   1.000
_cell.length_c   1.000
_cell.angle_alpha   90.00
_cell.angle_beta   90.00
_cell.angle_gamma   90.00
#
_symmetry.space_group_name_H-M   'P 1'
#
loop_
_entity.id
_entity.type
_entity.pdbx_description
1 polymer ?
#
loop_
_entity_poly.entity_id
_entity_poly.type
_entity_poly.pdbx_seq_one_letter_code
_entity_poly.pdbx_strand_id
1 'polypeptide(L)'
;MAGNITWYEINMTSNTSPSPYVASASSLHNSGSTAWGAFNGLPSGQWVTPDNVGVGSWIQIYLGEETKVNWIQINPRNDTYFYQNPYKFKIQYSMNGADWSDSEIIVSHKFTSINDGFKTKLESTIKGKYFRLYVTELFLGNHNISIGEIIYGYENSDRMIIKSPMTNKHYSLAENTLIHLPNSSPKNMILHGIEQGKEIQLDVPFTKHNYVNALPIANVKGKVFTQDIGRINTLNTKEVKESDFKLLYTWYETKMTSNNTPSPLTVNANSEFNTDQQAWRAFNGDVYGLPWATVNNAHNNSWIQIDFGTIRKINIVQLTPRNAPNINQTPKDFYIQTSKDNQNWTTVGEFNISDWVEFTPKMLQLNFSEARYCKITHRTVNGGANASWAEVLFGLREVN
;
A
#
# COMPACT_ATOMS: atom_id res chain seq x y z
N MET A 1 -1.23 7.06 -14.72
CA MET A 1 -2.22 6.23 -15.45
C MET A 1 -2.78 5.23 -14.47
N ALA A 2 -4.07 5.36 -14.12
CA ALA A 2 -4.78 4.37 -13.32
C ALA A 2 -4.62 2.96 -13.95
N GLY A 3 -4.48 1.92 -13.14
CA GLY A 3 -4.53 0.56 -13.66
C GLY A 3 -5.93 0.27 -14.17
N ASN A 4 -6.01 -0.49 -15.25
CA ASN A 4 -7.29 -1.07 -15.64
C ASN A 4 -7.64 -2.13 -14.60
N ILE A 5 -8.77 -1.94 -13.93
CA ILE A 5 -9.33 -2.92 -13.00
C ILE A 5 -10.05 -3.97 -13.85
N THR A 6 -9.68 -5.24 -13.69
CA THR A 6 -10.42 -6.37 -14.24
C THR A 6 -11.47 -6.79 -13.21
N TRP A 7 -12.75 -6.68 -13.57
CA TRP A 7 -13.87 -7.13 -12.75
C TRP A 7 -14.23 -8.58 -13.10
N TYR A 8 -14.59 -9.36 -12.08
CA TYR A 8 -15.02 -10.74 -12.28
C TYR A 8 -16.50 -10.80 -12.64
N GLU A 9 -16.79 -11.28 -13.85
CA GLU A 9 -18.16 -11.50 -14.34
C GLU A 9 -18.68 -12.85 -13.82
N ILE A 10 -19.47 -12.82 -12.75
CA ILE A 10 -20.00 -14.02 -12.09
C ILE A 10 -21.35 -14.44 -12.72
N ASN A 11 -22.28 -13.49 -12.88
CA ASN A 11 -23.55 -13.65 -13.59
C ASN A 11 -24.34 -14.93 -13.22
N MET A 12 -24.53 -15.15 -11.91
CA MET A 12 -25.24 -16.33 -11.41
C MET A 12 -26.72 -16.36 -11.79
N THR A 13 -27.25 -17.57 -12.00
CA THR A 13 -28.68 -17.84 -12.22
C THR A 13 -29.28 -18.74 -11.12
N SER A 14 -28.44 -19.33 -10.27
CA SER A 14 -28.82 -20.06 -9.07
C SER A 14 -27.65 -20.11 -8.09
N ASN A 15 -27.83 -20.66 -6.89
CA ASN A 15 -26.74 -20.84 -5.91
C ASN A 15 -25.60 -21.73 -6.42
N THR A 16 -25.77 -22.48 -7.50
CA THR A 16 -24.75 -23.39 -8.05
C THR A 16 -24.57 -23.24 -9.57
N SER A 17 -25.10 -22.17 -10.17
CA SER A 17 -25.04 -21.94 -11.61
C SER A 17 -24.71 -20.48 -11.94
N PRO A 18 -23.80 -20.23 -12.91
CA PRO A 18 -23.05 -21.21 -13.70
C PRO A 18 -21.92 -21.86 -12.90
N SER A 19 -21.53 -23.09 -13.28
CA SER A 19 -20.30 -23.71 -12.76
C SER A 19 -19.09 -22.87 -13.18
N PRO A 20 -18.07 -22.68 -12.32
CA PRO A 20 -17.85 -23.34 -11.03
C PRO A 20 -18.44 -22.60 -9.82
N TYR A 21 -19.27 -21.58 -10.03
CA TYR A 21 -19.67 -20.68 -8.96
C TYR A 21 -20.66 -21.30 -7.99
N VAL A 22 -20.40 -21.11 -6.69
CA VAL A 22 -21.33 -21.51 -5.62
C VAL A 22 -21.53 -20.37 -4.64
N ALA A 23 -22.76 -19.84 -4.58
CA ALA A 23 -23.13 -18.79 -3.63
C ALA A 23 -23.89 -19.36 -2.43
N SER A 24 -23.60 -18.83 -1.25
CA SER A 24 -24.33 -19.14 -0.02
C SER A 24 -24.22 -17.98 0.98
N ALA A 25 -25.05 -17.98 2.00
CA ALA A 25 -25.06 -16.96 3.03
C ALA A 25 -25.39 -17.55 4.40
N SER A 26 -25.13 -16.79 5.46
CA SER A 26 -25.44 -17.17 6.84
C SER A 26 -26.94 -17.40 7.07
N SER A 27 -27.76 -16.62 6.38
CA SER A 27 -29.22 -16.61 6.51
C SER A 27 -29.86 -15.89 5.32
N LEU A 28 -31.16 -16.10 5.14
CA LEU A 28 -31.98 -15.47 4.10
C LEU A 28 -33.29 -14.99 4.73
N HIS A 29 -33.74 -13.78 4.38
CA HIS A 29 -35.02 -13.25 4.85
C HIS A 29 -36.21 -14.09 4.37
N ASN A 30 -36.21 -14.48 3.08
CA ASN A 30 -37.18 -15.38 2.47
C ASN A 30 -36.60 -16.03 1.20
N SER A 31 -37.40 -16.81 0.48
CA SER A 31 -36.99 -17.53 -0.74
C SER A 31 -36.60 -16.64 -1.92
N GLY A 32 -36.99 -15.35 -1.92
CA GLY A 32 -36.61 -14.36 -2.94
C GLY A 32 -35.33 -13.59 -2.62
N SER A 33 -34.79 -13.73 -1.40
CA SER A 33 -33.58 -13.04 -0.93
C SER A 33 -32.35 -13.94 -1.02
N THR A 34 -32.12 -14.55 -2.19
CA THR A 34 -31.14 -15.61 -2.38
C THR A 34 -29.70 -15.10 -2.38
N ALA A 35 -28.74 -15.93 -1.97
CA ALA A 35 -27.33 -15.56 -2.00
C ALA A 35 -26.83 -15.26 -3.43
N TRP A 36 -27.19 -16.11 -4.41
CA TRP A 36 -26.84 -15.89 -5.81
C TRP A 36 -27.40 -14.57 -6.38
N GLY A 37 -28.47 -14.04 -5.78
CA GLY A 37 -29.07 -12.78 -6.21
C GLY A 37 -28.10 -11.61 -6.10
N ALA A 38 -27.13 -11.64 -5.19
CA ALA A 38 -26.11 -10.58 -5.09
C ALA A 38 -24.90 -10.79 -6.02
N PHE A 39 -24.92 -11.78 -6.90
CA PHE A 39 -23.84 -12.11 -7.83
C PHE A 39 -24.37 -12.37 -9.25
N ASN A 40 -25.57 -11.89 -9.55
CA ASN A 40 -26.27 -12.23 -10.79
C ASN A 40 -26.06 -11.22 -11.90
N GLY A 41 -25.37 -10.11 -11.63
CA GLY A 41 -25.15 -9.03 -12.59
C GLY A 41 -26.42 -8.25 -12.95
N LEU A 42 -27.53 -8.45 -12.22
CA LEU A 42 -28.84 -7.85 -12.52
C LEU A 42 -29.28 -6.91 -11.39
N PRO A 43 -29.84 -5.72 -11.71
CA PRO A 43 -30.35 -4.80 -10.69
C PRO A 43 -31.46 -5.37 -9.80
N SER A 44 -32.17 -6.40 -10.26
CA SER A 44 -33.27 -7.05 -9.52
C SER A 44 -32.81 -8.14 -8.55
N GLY A 45 -31.55 -8.56 -8.64
CA GLY A 45 -30.93 -9.48 -7.71
C GLY A 45 -30.74 -8.87 -6.32
N GLN A 46 -30.87 -9.69 -5.29
CA GLN A 46 -30.56 -9.26 -3.92
C GLN A 46 -30.35 -10.43 -2.97
N TRP A 47 -29.45 -10.22 -2.02
CA TRP A 47 -29.39 -10.98 -0.78
C TRP A 47 -29.90 -10.10 0.37
N VAL A 48 -30.71 -10.69 1.26
CA VAL A 48 -31.26 -10.01 2.44
C VAL A 48 -31.23 -10.95 3.63
N THR A 49 -30.79 -10.47 4.79
CA THR A 49 -30.86 -11.22 6.06
C THR A 49 -32.25 -11.13 6.69
N PRO A 50 -32.64 -12.05 7.60
CA PRO A 50 -33.79 -11.84 8.46
C PRO A 50 -33.67 -10.55 9.29
N ASP A 51 -34.78 -10.15 9.89
CA ASP A 51 -34.83 -8.95 10.73
C ASP A 51 -33.92 -9.11 11.94
N ASN A 52 -33.19 -8.04 12.28
CA ASN A 52 -32.34 -7.94 13.48
C ASN A 52 -31.14 -8.91 13.53
N VAL A 53 -30.71 -9.48 12.40
CA VAL A 53 -29.53 -10.37 12.32
C VAL A 53 -28.43 -9.86 11.38
N GLY A 54 -28.39 -8.55 11.10
CA GLY A 54 -27.40 -7.98 10.17
C GLY A 54 -25.95 -8.06 10.66
N VAL A 55 -25.68 -7.87 11.96
CA VAL A 55 -24.31 -7.98 12.51
C VAL A 55 -23.91 -9.45 12.63
N GLY A 56 -22.70 -9.79 12.15
CA GLY A 56 -22.21 -11.17 12.11
C GLY A 56 -22.75 -12.01 10.95
N SER A 57 -23.68 -11.46 10.16
CA SER A 57 -24.13 -12.11 8.94
C SER A 57 -23.09 -12.03 7.84
N TRP A 58 -23.15 -12.99 6.93
CA TRP A 58 -22.22 -13.09 5.83
C TRP A 58 -22.87 -13.62 4.57
N ILE A 59 -22.32 -13.22 3.44
CA ILE A 59 -22.59 -13.77 2.11
C ILE A 59 -21.27 -14.15 1.47
N GLN A 60 -21.24 -15.30 0.79
CA GLN A 60 -20.03 -15.83 0.18
C GLN A 60 -20.25 -16.34 -1.24
N ILE A 61 -19.15 -16.35 -1.99
CA ILE A 61 -19.02 -16.94 -3.32
C ILE A 61 -17.78 -17.85 -3.35
N TYR A 62 -17.94 -19.04 -3.93
CA TYR A 62 -16.85 -19.88 -4.39
C TYR A 62 -16.61 -19.61 -5.87
N LEU A 63 -15.36 -19.32 -6.26
CA LEU A 63 -14.98 -18.97 -7.63
C LEU A 63 -14.42 -20.14 -8.45
N GLY A 64 -14.33 -21.35 -7.89
CA GLY A 64 -13.77 -22.52 -8.58
C GLY A 64 -12.26 -22.66 -8.46
N GLU A 65 -11.54 -21.58 -8.72
CA GLU A 65 -10.07 -21.53 -8.75
C GLU A 65 -9.48 -20.51 -7.76
N GLU A 66 -8.15 -20.53 -7.60
CA GLU A 66 -7.48 -19.50 -6.83
C GLU A 66 -7.55 -18.18 -7.59
N THR A 67 -8.24 -17.20 -7.02
CA THR A 67 -8.46 -15.89 -7.62
C THR A 67 -7.77 -14.83 -6.76
N LYS A 68 -7.18 -13.82 -7.41
CA LYS A 68 -6.65 -12.63 -6.73
C LYS A 68 -7.74 -11.59 -6.60
N VAL A 69 -7.89 -10.94 -5.45
CA VAL A 69 -8.85 -9.83 -5.28
C VAL A 69 -8.13 -8.69 -4.59
N ASN A 70 -8.26 -7.49 -5.13
CA ASN A 70 -7.82 -6.26 -4.45
C ASN A 70 -8.80 -5.09 -4.67
N TRP A 71 -9.96 -5.34 -5.27
CA TRP A 71 -11.06 -4.39 -5.39
C TRP A 71 -12.38 -5.09 -5.05
N ILE A 72 -13.29 -4.31 -4.47
CA ILE A 72 -14.68 -4.69 -4.27
C ILE A 72 -15.61 -3.54 -4.64
N GLN A 73 -16.75 -3.89 -5.21
CA GLN A 73 -17.89 -3.02 -5.39
C GLN A 73 -19.14 -3.68 -4.79
N ILE A 74 -19.97 -2.87 -4.13
CA ILE A 74 -21.26 -3.26 -3.57
C ILE A 74 -22.30 -2.27 -4.08
N ASN A 75 -23.36 -2.78 -4.70
CA ASN A 75 -24.46 -1.96 -5.18
C ASN A 75 -25.70 -2.10 -4.28
N PRO A 76 -26.52 -1.05 -4.17
CA PRO A 76 -27.77 -1.10 -3.42
C PRO A 76 -28.76 -2.07 -4.06
N ARG A 77 -29.70 -2.55 -3.24
CA ARG A 77 -30.94 -3.16 -3.73
C ARG A 77 -31.73 -2.14 -4.56
N ASN A 78 -32.34 -2.57 -5.66
CA ASN A 78 -33.10 -1.71 -6.56
C ASN A 78 -34.57 -1.49 -6.13
N ASP A 79 -34.78 -0.98 -4.92
CA ASP A 79 -36.07 -0.46 -4.47
C ASP A 79 -35.91 0.46 -3.24
N THR A 80 -37.01 0.75 -2.55
CA THR A 80 -37.06 1.69 -1.42
C THR A 80 -36.22 1.28 -0.20
N TYR A 81 -35.66 0.07 -0.15
CA TYR A 81 -34.81 -0.40 0.96
C TYR A 81 -33.30 -0.29 0.68
N PHE A 82 -32.89 0.45 -0.35
CA PHE A 82 -31.48 0.65 -0.73
C PHE A 82 -30.54 1.03 0.44
N TYR A 83 -31.05 1.67 1.49
CA TYR A 83 -30.28 2.15 2.64
C TYR A 83 -29.90 1.07 3.66
N GLN A 84 -30.32 -0.18 3.47
CA GLN A 84 -30.03 -1.32 4.37
C GLN A 84 -28.66 -1.95 4.07
N ASN A 85 -27.66 -1.14 3.67
CA ASN A 85 -26.33 -1.62 3.32
C ASN A 85 -25.41 -1.78 4.55
N PRO A 86 -24.37 -2.64 4.49
CA PRO A 86 -23.44 -2.82 5.62
C PRO A 86 -22.62 -1.55 5.85
N TYR A 87 -22.45 -1.13 7.12
CA TYR A 87 -21.61 0.02 7.46
C TYR A 87 -20.14 -0.38 7.57
N LYS A 88 -19.83 -1.34 8.44
CA LYS A 88 -18.49 -1.91 8.54
C LYS A 88 -18.54 -3.39 8.22
N PHE A 89 -17.59 -3.84 7.42
CA PHE A 89 -17.46 -5.23 7.04
C PHE A 89 -16.00 -5.55 6.73
N LYS A 90 -15.70 -6.83 6.58
CA LYS A 90 -14.41 -7.32 6.08
C LYS A 90 -14.64 -8.38 5.01
N ILE A 91 -13.63 -8.62 4.18
CA ILE A 91 -13.62 -9.74 3.25
C ILE A 91 -12.84 -10.88 3.89
N GLN A 92 -13.54 -11.94 4.23
CA GLN A 92 -12.90 -13.19 4.61
C GLN A 92 -12.60 -13.98 3.33
N TYR A 93 -11.43 -14.61 3.27
CA TYR A 93 -11.03 -15.42 2.12
C TYR A 93 -10.45 -16.76 2.56
N SER A 94 -10.66 -17.77 1.72
CA SER A 94 -10.25 -19.14 2.02
C SER A 94 -9.87 -19.91 0.76
N MET A 95 -8.93 -20.85 0.92
CA MET A 95 -8.54 -21.80 -0.13
C MET A 95 -9.38 -23.08 -0.13
N ASN A 96 -10.00 -23.42 1.00
CA ASN A 96 -10.68 -24.70 1.24
C ASN A 96 -12.11 -24.56 1.76
N GLY A 97 -12.57 -23.33 2.06
CA GLY A 97 -13.90 -23.05 2.60
C GLY A 97 -14.05 -23.33 4.11
N ALA A 98 -13.00 -23.85 4.76
CA ALA A 98 -12.99 -24.19 6.18
C ALA A 98 -12.12 -23.23 7.00
N ASP A 99 -10.91 -22.94 6.53
CA ASP A 99 -9.96 -22.04 7.18
C ASP A 99 -10.04 -20.65 6.54
N TRP A 100 -10.32 -19.63 7.34
CA TRP A 100 -10.59 -18.28 6.86
C TRP A 100 -9.54 -17.29 7.38
N SER A 101 -9.06 -16.45 6.47
CA SER A 101 -8.28 -15.26 6.79
C SER A 101 -9.14 -14.01 6.56
N ASP A 102 -8.85 -12.95 7.31
CA ASP A 102 -9.56 -11.67 7.23
C ASP A 102 -8.75 -10.63 6.45
N SER A 103 -9.44 -9.80 5.67
CA SER A 103 -8.94 -8.50 5.22
C SER A 103 -9.03 -7.45 6.35
N GLU A 104 -8.60 -6.22 6.04
CA GLU A 104 -8.90 -5.03 6.83
C GLU A 104 -10.41 -4.80 6.98
N ILE A 105 -10.79 -3.99 7.98
CA ILE A 105 -12.16 -3.51 8.14
C ILE A 105 -12.40 -2.38 7.14
N ILE A 106 -13.40 -2.59 6.30
CA ILE A 106 -13.87 -1.65 5.29
C ILE A 106 -15.06 -0.90 5.87
N VAL A 107 -15.03 0.44 5.75
CA VAL A 107 -16.09 1.34 6.19
C VAL A 107 -16.77 1.93 4.94
N SER A 108 -18.05 1.64 4.76
CA SER A 108 -18.85 2.20 3.66
C SER A 108 -19.55 3.51 4.08
N HIS A 109 -20.21 4.15 3.13
CA HIS A 109 -21.21 5.20 3.38
C HIS A 109 -22.65 4.64 3.30
N LYS A 110 -23.59 5.35 3.92
CA LYS A 110 -25.02 4.99 3.86
C LYS A 110 -25.55 5.30 2.46
N PHE A 111 -26.15 4.31 1.81
CA PHE A 111 -26.72 4.52 0.48
C PHE A 111 -27.94 5.44 0.53
N THR A 112 -27.96 6.41 -0.38
CA THR A 112 -28.98 7.47 -0.47
C THR A 112 -29.93 7.31 -1.65
N SER A 113 -29.61 6.41 -2.59
CA SER A 113 -30.47 6.05 -3.72
C SER A 113 -30.11 4.66 -4.28
N ILE A 114 -30.93 4.14 -5.20
CA ILE A 114 -30.67 2.87 -5.92
C ILE A 114 -29.39 2.90 -6.78
N ASN A 115 -28.85 4.07 -7.09
CA ASN A 115 -27.64 4.23 -7.90
C ASN A 115 -26.38 4.53 -7.05
N ASP A 116 -26.54 4.59 -5.73
CA ASP A 116 -25.49 4.99 -4.79
C ASP A 116 -24.66 3.79 -4.32
N GLY A 117 -23.86 3.21 -5.22
CA GLY A 117 -22.98 2.08 -4.91
C GLY A 117 -21.70 2.49 -4.16
N PHE A 118 -21.09 1.53 -3.49
CA PHE A 118 -19.78 1.67 -2.84
C PHE A 118 -18.73 0.85 -3.56
N LYS A 119 -17.55 1.44 -3.79
CA LYS A 119 -16.42 0.76 -4.40
C LYS A 119 -15.14 1.17 -3.69
N THR A 120 -14.30 0.21 -3.35
CA THR A 120 -12.99 0.48 -2.74
C THR A 120 -11.94 -0.54 -3.16
N LYS A 121 -10.68 -0.09 -3.08
CA LYS A 121 -9.51 -0.96 -3.15
C LYS A 121 -9.22 -1.54 -1.77
N LEU A 122 -8.75 -2.77 -1.73
CA LEU A 122 -8.23 -3.40 -0.52
C LEU A 122 -6.78 -2.94 -0.25
N GLU A 123 -6.36 -2.93 1.00
CA GLU A 123 -4.98 -2.57 1.40
C GLU A 123 -3.94 -3.55 0.82
N SER A 124 -4.33 -4.80 0.61
CA SER A 124 -3.49 -5.84 0.03
C SER A 124 -4.25 -6.73 -0.94
N THR A 125 -3.54 -7.35 -1.88
CA THR A 125 -4.11 -8.40 -2.73
C THR A 125 -4.32 -9.67 -1.92
N ILE A 126 -5.57 -10.07 -1.78
CA ILE A 126 -5.96 -11.34 -1.15
C ILE A 126 -6.09 -12.44 -2.20
N LYS A 127 -5.83 -13.70 -1.80
CA LYS A 127 -5.89 -14.88 -2.68
C LYS A 127 -6.74 -15.96 -2.04
N GLY A 128 -7.74 -16.44 -2.77
CA GLY A 128 -8.67 -17.43 -2.26
C GLY A 128 -9.49 -18.05 -3.38
N LYS A 129 -10.15 -19.15 -3.06
CA LYS A 129 -11.24 -19.71 -3.89
C LYS A 129 -12.61 -19.30 -3.37
N TYR A 130 -12.70 -19.00 -2.07
CA TYR A 130 -13.91 -18.55 -1.40
C TYR A 130 -13.69 -17.14 -0.91
N PHE A 131 -14.67 -16.27 -1.17
CA PHE A 131 -14.70 -14.90 -0.69
C PHE A 131 -16.02 -14.65 0.01
N ARG A 132 -15.95 -14.04 1.18
CA ARG A 132 -17.09 -13.80 2.05
C ARG A 132 -17.08 -12.36 2.53
N LEU A 133 -18.14 -11.61 2.25
CA LEU A 133 -18.39 -10.35 2.92
C LEU A 133 -18.98 -10.65 4.30
N TYR A 134 -18.29 -10.26 5.36
CA TYR A 134 -18.70 -10.47 6.74
C TYR A 134 -19.00 -9.12 7.42
N VAL A 135 -20.24 -8.92 7.85
CA VAL A 135 -20.72 -7.65 8.40
C VAL A 135 -20.35 -7.54 9.88
N THR A 136 -19.70 -6.43 10.25
CA THR A 136 -19.29 -6.15 11.65
C THR A 136 -20.09 -5.02 12.28
N GLU A 137 -20.68 -4.13 11.50
CA GLU A 137 -21.48 -3.00 12.00
C GLU A 137 -22.53 -2.52 10.99
N LEU A 138 -23.64 -1.99 11.50
CA LEU A 138 -24.78 -1.46 10.73
C LEU A 138 -24.90 0.07 10.92
N PHE A 139 -25.46 0.79 9.95
CA PHE A 139 -25.68 2.25 10.07
C PHE A 139 -26.74 2.62 11.12
N LEU A 140 -27.72 1.75 11.31
CA LEU A 140 -28.84 1.89 12.23
C LEU A 140 -28.98 0.53 12.91
N GLY A 141 -29.16 0.50 14.24
CA GLY A 141 -29.09 -0.66 15.15
C GLY A 141 -29.60 -2.02 14.64
N ASN A 142 -30.57 -2.64 15.30
CA ASN A 142 -31.08 -3.95 14.88
C ASN A 142 -31.90 -3.81 13.58
N HIS A 143 -31.24 -3.96 12.44
CA HIS A 143 -31.87 -4.00 11.13
C HIS A 143 -31.32 -5.18 10.32
N ASN A 144 -32.10 -5.60 9.32
CA ASN A 144 -31.64 -6.51 8.29
C ASN A 144 -30.60 -5.81 7.37
N ILE A 145 -29.73 -6.61 6.77
CA ILE A 145 -28.84 -6.16 5.69
C ILE A 145 -29.40 -6.60 4.36
N SER A 146 -29.30 -5.73 3.37
CA SER A 146 -29.55 -6.03 1.97
C SER A 146 -28.36 -5.63 1.10
N ILE A 147 -28.01 -6.47 0.14
CA ILE A 147 -27.02 -6.18 -0.89
C ILE A 147 -27.62 -6.54 -2.24
N GLY A 148 -27.64 -5.57 -3.17
CA GLY A 148 -28.15 -5.79 -4.52
C GLY A 148 -27.15 -6.55 -5.39
N GLU A 149 -25.88 -6.14 -5.38
CA GLU A 149 -24.81 -6.81 -6.13
C GLU A 149 -23.47 -6.66 -5.41
N ILE A 150 -22.63 -7.69 -5.50
CA ILE A 150 -21.23 -7.69 -5.08
C ILE A 150 -20.37 -8.06 -6.28
N ILE A 151 -19.41 -7.20 -6.60
CA ILE A 151 -18.46 -7.42 -7.69
C ILE A 151 -17.06 -7.39 -7.11
N TYR A 152 -16.33 -8.49 -7.28
CA TYR A 152 -14.91 -8.55 -6.95
C TYR A 152 -14.07 -8.18 -8.17
N GLY A 153 -12.92 -7.54 -7.93
CA GLY A 153 -12.02 -7.15 -9.00
C GLY A 153 -10.55 -7.26 -8.61
N TYR A 154 -9.72 -7.27 -9.64
CA TYR A 154 -8.28 -7.25 -9.53
C TYR A 154 -7.71 -6.17 -10.45
N GLU A 155 -6.95 -5.26 -9.87
CA GLU A 155 -6.08 -4.35 -10.58
C GLU A 155 -4.66 -4.88 -10.49
N ASN A 156 -4.08 -5.27 -11.63
CA ASN A 156 -2.70 -5.70 -11.66
C ASN A 156 -1.79 -4.48 -11.48
N SER A 157 -1.25 -4.31 -10.27
CA SER A 157 -0.26 -3.28 -9.96
C SER A 157 1.17 -3.69 -10.36
N ASP A 158 1.40 -4.94 -10.74
CA ASP A 158 2.70 -5.45 -11.16
C ASP A 158 3.08 -4.85 -12.52
N ARG A 159 3.64 -3.64 -12.50
CA ARG A 159 4.21 -2.98 -13.66
C ARG A 159 5.72 -3.03 -13.54
N MET A 160 6.38 -3.76 -14.45
CA MET A 160 7.80 -3.55 -14.67
C MET A 160 7.98 -2.23 -15.42
N ILE A 161 8.45 -1.21 -14.71
CA ILE A 161 8.73 0.10 -15.25
C ILE A 161 10.22 0.21 -15.54
N ILE A 162 10.59 0.27 -16.82
CA ILE A 162 11.97 0.56 -17.21
C ILE A 162 12.12 2.07 -17.32
N LYS A 163 13.04 2.63 -16.54
CA LYS A 163 13.39 4.05 -16.62
C LYS A 163 14.58 4.22 -17.55
N SER A 164 14.44 5.04 -18.59
CA SER A 164 15.60 5.44 -19.39
C SER A 164 16.47 6.40 -18.58
N PRO A 165 17.75 6.07 -18.31
CA PRO A 165 18.65 6.97 -17.59
C PRO A 165 19.00 8.22 -18.41
N MET A 166 18.84 8.18 -19.74
CA MET A 166 19.18 9.29 -20.64
C MET A 166 18.05 10.33 -20.76
N THR A 167 16.79 9.89 -20.72
CA THR A 167 15.64 10.78 -20.96
C THR A 167 14.76 10.96 -19.73
N ASN A 168 15.03 10.23 -18.64
CA ASN A 168 14.23 10.20 -17.42
C ASN A 168 12.76 9.77 -17.67
N LYS A 169 12.45 9.22 -18.85
CA LYS A 169 11.13 8.70 -19.22
C LYS A 169 10.96 7.27 -18.73
N HIS A 170 9.72 6.96 -18.36
CA HIS A 170 9.31 5.65 -17.88
C HIS A 170 8.60 4.88 -18.98
N TYR A 171 8.92 3.61 -19.13
CA TYR A 171 8.35 2.69 -20.11
C TYR A 171 7.73 1.51 -19.38
N SER A 172 6.45 1.23 -19.64
CA SER A 172 5.71 0.12 -19.05
C SER A 172 5.69 -1.06 -20.02
N LEU A 173 5.99 -2.26 -19.53
CA LEU A 173 5.82 -3.49 -20.31
C LEU A 173 4.38 -4.03 -20.31
N ALA A 174 3.46 -3.39 -19.59
CA ALA A 174 2.11 -3.92 -19.35
C ALA A 174 1.16 -3.86 -20.56
N GLU A 175 1.53 -3.18 -21.65
CA GLU A 175 0.63 -2.97 -22.81
C GLU A 175 1.05 -3.68 -24.11
N ASN A 176 2.21 -4.36 -24.17
CA ASN A 176 2.64 -5.03 -25.41
C ASN A 176 3.55 -6.25 -25.16
N THR A 177 3.37 -7.29 -25.99
CA THR A 177 4.15 -8.53 -26.00
C THR A 177 5.60 -8.30 -26.41
N LEU A 178 6.53 -8.96 -25.74
CA LEU A 178 7.94 -9.05 -26.14
C LEU A 178 8.04 -9.93 -27.41
N ILE A 179 8.10 -9.32 -28.60
CA ILE A 179 8.28 -10.06 -29.85
C ILE A 179 9.78 -10.24 -30.09
N HIS A 180 10.24 -11.49 -30.03
CA HIS A 180 11.57 -11.89 -30.49
C HIS A 180 11.63 -11.75 -32.01
N LEU A 181 12.60 -10.99 -32.54
CA LEU A 181 12.90 -11.00 -33.97
C LEU A 181 13.79 -12.21 -34.31
N PRO A 182 13.62 -12.83 -35.49
CA PRO A 182 14.45 -13.96 -35.89
C PRO A 182 15.93 -13.58 -36.04
N ASN A 183 16.81 -14.56 -35.83
CA ASN A 183 18.28 -14.46 -35.78
C ASN A 183 18.96 -13.83 -37.00
N SER A 184 18.24 -13.56 -38.09
CA SER A 184 18.76 -12.93 -39.31
C SER A 184 18.63 -11.40 -39.32
N SER A 185 18.03 -10.80 -38.29
CA SER A 185 17.97 -9.34 -38.18
C SER A 185 19.34 -8.77 -37.82
N PRO A 186 19.92 -7.85 -38.61
CA PRO A 186 21.18 -7.18 -38.28
C PRO A 186 21.05 -6.13 -37.15
N LYS A 187 19.92 -6.11 -36.43
CA LYS A 187 19.60 -5.14 -35.38
C LYS A 187 19.68 -5.81 -34.00
N ASN A 188 20.53 -5.29 -33.11
CA ASN A 188 20.60 -5.71 -31.73
C ASN A 188 19.60 -4.87 -30.90
N MET A 189 18.55 -5.53 -30.40
CA MET A 189 17.41 -5.00 -29.64
C MET A 189 16.33 -4.18 -30.36
N ILE A 190 15.13 -4.32 -29.78
CA ILE A 190 13.82 -3.90 -30.28
C ILE A 190 13.65 -2.39 -30.19
N LEU A 191 13.27 -1.76 -31.31
CA LEU A 191 12.67 -0.43 -31.33
C LEU A 191 11.22 -0.53 -30.83
N HIS A 192 10.88 0.10 -29.70
CA HIS A 192 9.56 0.69 -29.48
C HIS A 192 9.60 1.71 -28.32
N GLY A 193 9.01 2.89 -28.53
CA GLY A 193 8.81 3.94 -27.52
C GLY A 193 9.93 4.99 -27.40
N ILE A 194 11.08 4.76 -28.03
CA ILE A 194 12.16 5.73 -28.13
C ILE A 194 12.08 6.41 -29.50
N GLU A 195 12.34 7.72 -29.57
CA GLU A 195 12.44 8.47 -30.83
C GLU A 195 13.25 7.68 -31.87
N GLN A 196 12.79 7.70 -33.12
CA GLN A 196 13.49 7.08 -34.25
C GLN A 196 14.97 7.54 -34.26
N GLY A 197 15.90 6.60 -34.05
CA GLY A 197 17.34 6.86 -34.07
C GLY A 197 18.04 6.96 -32.70
N LYS A 198 17.41 6.61 -31.57
CA LYS A 198 18.12 6.47 -30.28
C LYS A 198 18.10 5.03 -29.77
N GLU A 199 19.29 4.50 -29.51
CA GLU A 199 19.53 3.12 -29.06
C GLU A 199 19.82 3.09 -27.56
N ILE A 200 19.46 1.99 -26.89
CA ILE A 200 19.99 1.66 -25.56
C ILE A 200 20.96 0.50 -25.76
N GLN A 201 22.23 0.72 -25.47
CA GLN A 201 23.24 -0.33 -25.48
C GLN A 201 23.24 -1.00 -24.10
N LEU A 202 23.01 -2.32 -24.06
CA LEU A 202 23.29 -3.11 -22.86
C LEU A 202 24.76 -3.55 -22.98
N ASP A 203 25.63 -2.99 -22.14
CA ASP A 203 27.10 -3.16 -22.19
C ASP A 203 27.60 -4.55 -21.74
N VAL A 204 26.88 -5.61 -22.10
CA VAL A 204 27.36 -6.98 -21.88
C VAL A 204 27.27 -7.74 -23.21
N PRO A 205 28.39 -8.22 -23.77
CA PRO A 205 28.36 -8.93 -25.03
C PRO A 205 27.64 -10.26 -24.84
N PHE A 206 26.43 -10.38 -25.39
CA PHE A 206 25.71 -11.64 -25.51
C PHE A 206 26.38 -12.51 -26.58
N THR A 207 27.49 -13.16 -26.25
CA THR A 207 28.02 -14.23 -27.08
C THR A 207 27.28 -15.54 -26.76
N LYS A 208 26.34 -15.88 -27.65
CA LYS A 208 25.71 -17.20 -27.86
C LYS A 208 25.04 -17.86 -26.65
N HIS A 209 23.71 -17.84 -26.65
CA HIS A 209 22.91 -18.88 -26.00
C HIS A 209 21.98 -19.54 -27.01
N ASN A 210 22.20 -20.84 -27.21
CA ASN A 210 21.36 -21.74 -27.97
C ASN A 210 20.36 -22.41 -27.03
N TYR A 211 19.08 -22.27 -27.36
CA TYR A 211 17.89 -23.03 -26.98
C TYR A 211 17.58 -23.30 -25.50
N VAL A 212 16.39 -22.82 -25.12
CA VAL A 212 15.58 -23.35 -24.02
C VAL A 212 15.29 -24.82 -24.32
N ASN A 213 15.61 -25.73 -23.40
CA ASN A 213 15.18 -27.13 -23.52
C ASN A 213 13.65 -27.17 -23.52
N ALA A 214 13.06 -27.68 -24.60
CA ALA A 214 11.61 -27.83 -24.73
C ALA A 214 11.02 -28.90 -23.77
N LEU A 215 11.87 -29.70 -23.12
CA LEU A 215 11.48 -30.76 -22.20
C LEU A 215 12.05 -30.52 -20.79
N PRO A 216 11.25 -30.69 -19.72
CA PRO A 216 11.72 -30.60 -18.34
C PRO A 216 12.77 -31.67 -18.04
N ILE A 217 13.82 -31.31 -17.28
CA ILE A 217 14.77 -32.29 -16.74
C ILE A 217 14.09 -33.01 -15.57
N ALA A 218 14.08 -34.35 -15.59
CA ALA A 218 13.50 -35.16 -14.53
C ALA A 218 14.12 -34.82 -13.16
N ASN A 219 13.26 -34.74 -12.13
CA ASN A 219 13.62 -34.46 -10.73
C ASN A 219 14.01 -33.01 -10.36
N VAL A 220 13.77 -32.02 -11.24
CA VAL A 220 13.96 -30.60 -10.90
C VAL A 220 12.61 -29.87 -10.87
N LYS A 221 12.27 -29.23 -9.75
CA LYS A 221 11.09 -28.34 -9.67
C LYS A 221 11.46 -26.96 -10.22
N GLY A 222 11.27 -26.74 -11.52
CA GLY A 222 11.45 -25.44 -12.18
C GLY A 222 11.92 -25.54 -13.64
N LYS A 223 11.85 -24.43 -14.39
CA LYS A 223 12.51 -24.32 -15.71
C LYS A 223 14.02 -24.17 -15.49
N VAL A 224 14.81 -25.10 -16.03
CA VAL A 224 16.27 -25.09 -15.89
C VAL A 224 16.90 -24.41 -17.09
N PHE A 225 17.74 -23.40 -16.84
CA PHE A 225 18.66 -22.87 -17.83
C PHE A 225 19.98 -23.64 -17.69
N THR A 226 20.34 -24.43 -18.69
CA THR A 226 21.67 -25.04 -18.75
C THR A 226 22.60 -24.10 -19.49
N GLN A 227 23.54 -23.49 -18.76
CA GLN A 227 24.71 -22.84 -19.35
C GLN A 227 25.91 -23.75 -19.11
N ASP A 228 26.54 -24.21 -20.18
CA ASP A 228 27.72 -25.07 -20.08
C ASP A 228 28.96 -24.19 -19.84
N ILE A 229 29.37 -24.05 -18.58
CA ILE A 229 30.61 -23.36 -18.16
C ILE A 229 31.54 -24.30 -17.38
N GLY A 230 31.34 -25.62 -17.48
CA GLY A 230 32.16 -26.61 -16.76
C GLY A 230 32.00 -26.58 -15.23
N ARG A 231 31.04 -25.82 -14.70
CA ARG A 231 30.60 -25.83 -13.30
C ARG A 231 29.09 -25.61 -13.22
N ILE A 232 28.42 -26.42 -12.41
CA ILE A 232 26.99 -26.24 -12.10
C ILE A 232 26.86 -25.01 -11.20
N ASN A 233 26.36 -23.91 -11.75
CA ASN A 233 25.81 -22.82 -10.95
C ASN A 233 24.29 -22.95 -10.95
N THR A 234 23.75 -23.55 -9.89
CA THR A 234 22.31 -23.52 -9.62
C THR A 234 21.92 -22.11 -9.20
N LEU A 235 21.33 -21.33 -10.11
CA LEU A 235 20.58 -20.14 -9.73
C LEU A 235 19.18 -20.58 -9.27
N ASN A 236 18.98 -20.66 -7.96
CA ASN A 236 17.64 -20.86 -7.39
C ASN A 236 16.86 -19.55 -7.48
N THR A 237 16.02 -19.39 -8.50
CA THR A 237 14.99 -18.36 -8.50
C THR A 237 13.77 -18.91 -7.76
N LYS A 238 13.58 -18.46 -6.53
CA LYS A 238 12.37 -18.74 -5.76
C LYS A 238 11.31 -17.70 -6.14
N GLU A 239 10.15 -18.15 -6.59
CA GLU A 239 8.96 -17.30 -6.71
C GLU A 239 8.59 -16.86 -5.29
N VAL A 240 8.75 -15.57 -5.00
CA VAL A 240 8.44 -15.00 -3.68
C VAL A 240 6.94 -14.74 -3.63
N LYS A 241 6.25 -15.28 -2.62
CA LYS A 241 4.81 -15.04 -2.44
C LYS A 241 4.61 -13.58 -2.00
N GLU A 242 3.53 -12.96 -2.46
CA GLU A 242 3.12 -11.59 -2.12
C GLU A 242 3.02 -11.36 -0.60
N SER A 243 2.66 -12.40 0.16
CA SER A 243 2.65 -12.42 1.64
C SER A 243 4.03 -12.30 2.29
N ASP A 244 5.10 -12.50 1.51
CA ASP A 244 6.49 -12.44 1.98
C ASP A 244 7.14 -11.08 1.66
N PHE A 245 6.43 -10.18 0.95
CA PHE A 245 6.89 -8.82 0.70
C PHE A 245 6.73 -7.97 1.95
N LYS A 246 7.81 -7.86 2.72
CA LYS A 246 7.96 -6.77 3.68
C LYS A 246 8.24 -5.49 2.91
N LEU A 247 7.53 -4.42 3.23
CA LEU A 247 7.89 -3.08 2.76
C LEU A 247 9.36 -2.86 3.11
N LEU A 248 10.18 -2.65 2.07
CA LEU A 248 11.60 -2.42 2.24
C LEU A 248 11.80 -0.93 2.53
N TYR A 249 12.25 -0.65 3.74
CA TYR A 249 12.64 0.68 4.15
C TYR A 249 14.15 0.72 4.30
N THR A 250 14.76 1.68 3.63
CA THR A 250 16.13 2.11 3.92
C THR A 250 16.03 3.30 4.86
N TRP A 251 16.14 3.05 6.17
CA TRP A 251 16.19 4.10 7.18
C TRP A 251 17.61 4.66 7.31
N TYR A 252 17.71 5.98 7.41
CA TYR A 252 18.99 6.66 7.61
C TYR A 252 19.26 6.83 9.10
N GLU A 253 19.73 5.75 9.72
CA GLU A 253 20.15 5.71 11.12
C GLU A 253 21.18 6.80 11.44
N THR A 254 20.88 7.61 12.45
CA THR A 254 21.68 8.77 12.83
C THR A 254 22.51 8.52 14.10
N LYS A 255 21.88 7.98 15.15
CA LYS A 255 22.52 7.60 16.44
C LYS A 255 23.42 8.70 17.01
N MET A 256 22.91 9.93 17.01
CA MET A 256 23.68 11.09 17.42
C MET A 256 23.95 11.13 18.92
N THR A 257 25.11 11.66 19.31
CA THR A 257 25.48 11.90 20.72
C THR A 257 25.75 13.38 21.03
N SER A 258 25.75 14.22 20.01
CA SER A 258 25.84 15.69 20.09
C SER A 258 25.34 16.29 18.77
N ASN A 259 25.20 17.62 18.68
CA ASN A 259 24.73 18.29 17.45
C ASN A 259 25.62 18.09 16.20
N ASN A 260 26.82 17.51 16.36
CA ASN A 260 27.79 17.29 15.28
C ASN A 260 28.46 15.91 15.31
N THR A 261 27.89 14.95 16.07
CA THR A 261 28.43 13.58 16.19
C THR A 261 27.32 12.55 16.04
N PRO A 262 27.47 11.53 15.17
CA PRO A 262 28.67 11.21 14.38
C PRO A 262 28.82 12.04 13.11
N SER A 263 30.06 12.34 12.72
CA SER A 263 30.35 12.92 11.39
C SER A 263 29.93 11.94 10.27
N PRO A 264 29.35 12.40 9.16
CA PRO A 264 29.20 13.81 8.74
C PRO A 264 27.86 14.44 9.16
N LEU A 265 27.12 13.82 10.08
CA LEU A 265 25.81 14.31 10.48
C LEU A 265 25.95 15.57 11.34
N THR A 266 25.17 16.60 11.01
CA THR A 266 24.99 17.76 11.89
C THR A 266 23.51 18.08 12.01
N VAL A 267 23.09 18.58 13.17
CA VAL A 267 21.71 18.98 13.41
C VAL A 267 21.66 20.36 14.03
N ASN A 268 20.57 21.05 13.73
CA ASN A 268 20.30 22.38 14.25
C ASN A 268 18.80 22.55 14.46
N ALA A 269 18.43 23.40 15.39
CA ALA A 269 17.06 23.86 15.58
C ALA A 269 17.09 25.36 15.86
N ASN A 270 16.02 26.09 15.53
CA ASN A 270 15.95 27.51 15.93
C ASN A 270 15.68 27.72 17.42
N SER A 271 15.44 26.64 18.18
CA SER A 271 15.19 26.69 19.61
C SER A 271 15.53 25.35 20.27
N GLU A 272 16.14 25.42 21.44
CA GLU A 272 16.43 24.29 22.32
C GLU A 272 16.04 24.70 23.75
N PHE A 273 15.32 23.83 24.47
CA PHE A 273 14.78 24.15 25.80
C PHE A 273 15.88 24.39 26.83
N ASN A 274 16.90 23.53 26.83
CA ASN A 274 18.09 23.61 27.68
C ASN A 274 19.21 22.71 27.10
N THR A 275 20.33 22.62 27.81
CA THR A 275 21.49 21.79 27.44
C THR A 275 21.23 20.29 27.39
N ASP A 276 20.14 19.81 27.98
CA ASP A 276 19.79 18.39 28.01
C ASP A 276 18.82 17.98 26.89
N GLN A 277 18.08 18.95 26.33
CA GLN A 277 17.03 18.77 25.31
C GLN A 277 17.41 19.40 23.95
N GLN A 278 18.67 19.25 23.58
CA GLN A 278 19.25 19.76 22.34
C GLN A 278 18.75 19.02 21.10
N ALA A 279 18.95 19.58 19.90
CA ALA A 279 18.43 19.05 18.64
C ALA A 279 18.83 17.59 18.37
N TRP A 280 20.06 17.20 18.71
CA TRP A 280 20.54 15.82 18.52
C TRP A 280 19.74 14.76 19.26
N ARG A 281 19.02 15.14 20.33
CA ARG A 281 18.17 14.22 21.08
C ARG A 281 17.01 13.66 20.26
N ALA A 282 16.55 14.36 19.24
CA ALA A 282 15.53 13.81 18.32
C ALA A 282 16.11 12.82 17.30
N PHE A 283 17.43 12.60 17.28
CA PHE A 283 18.12 11.79 16.27
C PHE A 283 19.11 10.81 16.90
N ASN A 284 18.91 10.46 18.18
CA ASN A 284 19.86 9.65 18.95
C ASN A 284 19.46 8.16 19.00
N GLY A 285 18.26 7.81 18.56
CA GLY A 285 17.72 6.45 18.63
C GLY A 285 17.20 6.06 20.03
N ASP A 286 17.17 7.00 20.99
CA ASP A 286 16.71 6.79 22.36
C ASP A 286 15.35 7.45 22.57
N VAL A 287 14.30 6.73 22.16
CA VAL A 287 12.90 7.16 22.28
C VAL A 287 12.47 7.40 23.74
N TYR A 288 13.09 6.71 24.70
CA TYR A 288 12.73 6.80 26.12
C TYR A 288 13.55 7.85 26.89
N GLY A 289 14.59 8.38 26.27
CA GLY A 289 15.44 9.43 26.81
C GLY A 289 14.80 10.81 26.81
N LEU A 290 15.63 11.81 27.06
CA LEU A 290 15.20 13.21 26.92
C LEU A 290 15.01 13.52 25.42
N PRO A 291 13.90 14.17 25.02
CA PRO A 291 13.65 14.54 23.64
C PRO A 291 14.39 15.84 23.29
N TRP A 292 14.40 16.19 22.01
CA TRP A 292 14.52 17.60 21.65
C TRP A 292 13.23 18.34 22.03
N ALA A 293 13.37 19.57 22.54
CA ALA A 293 12.23 20.47 22.70
C ALA A 293 12.63 21.92 22.48
N THR A 294 11.69 22.75 22.02
CA THR A 294 11.86 24.20 21.97
C THR A 294 11.80 24.82 23.36
N VAL A 295 12.28 26.06 23.54
CA VAL A 295 11.94 26.86 24.73
C VAL A 295 10.42 27.10 24.84
N ASN A 296 9.96 27.45 26.04
CA ASN A 296 8.53 27.72 26.28
C ASN A 296 8.02 28.82 25.36
N ASN A 297 6.84 28.59 24.78
CA ASN A 297 6.13 29.47 23.85
C ASN A 297 6.84 29.73 22.51
N ALA A 298 7.91 29.00 22.19
CA ALA A 298 8.61 29.10 20.92
C ALA A 298 8.21 28.00 19.91
N HIS A 299 7.09 27.31 20.12
CA HIS A 299 6.68 26.19 19.26
C HIS A 299 6.19 26.65 17.87
N ASN A 300 5.60 27.83 17.77
CA ASN A 300 5.08 28.37 16.51
C ASN A 300 6.23 28.80 15.58
N ASN A 301 6.22 28.32 14.33
CA ASN A 301 7.31 28.48 13.35
C ASN A 301 8.68 28.00 13.87
N SER A 302 8.69 27.09 14.84
CA SER A 302 9.92 26.37 15.22
C SER A 302 10.31 25.37 14.16
N TRP A 303 11.60 25.05 14.09
CA TRP A 303 12.07 24.00 13.20
C TRP A 303 13.24 23.24 13.81
N ILE A 304 13.35 21.99 13.38
CA ILE A 304 14.50 21.12 13.61
C ILE A 304 14.99 20.59 12.26
N GLN A 305 16.30 20.52 12.08
CA GLN A 305 16.95 20.21 10.83
C GLN A 305 18.10 19.24 11.04
N ILE A 306 18.26 18.31 10.09
CA ILE A 306 19.44 17.46 9.94
C ILE A 306 20.12 17.68 8.59
N ASP A 307 21.45 17.75 8.61
CA ASP A 307 22.34 17.62 7.47
C ASP A 307 22.95 16.21 7.47
N PHE A 308 22.70 15.45 6.40
CA PHE A 308 23.27 14.10 6.23
C PHE A 308 24.73 14.10 5.76
N GLY A 309 25.31 15.27 5.46
CA GLY A 309 26.64 15.44 4.86
C GLY A 309 26.71 15.07 3.38
N THR A 310 25.79 14.24 2.90
CA THR A 310 25.67 13.75 1.52
C THR A 310 24.22 13.73 1.09
N ILE A 311 23.97 13.81 -0.23
CA ILE A 311 22.61 13.68 -0.78
C ILE A 311 22.08 12.26 -0.51
N ARG A 312 20.86 12.17 0.03
CA ARG A 312 20.07 10.96 0.28
C ARG A 312 18.76 11.01 -0.50
N LYS A 313 18.15 9.85 -0.75
CA LYS A 313 16.83 9.73 -1.38
C LYS A 313 15.78 9.62 -0.29
N ILE A 314 14.77 10.46 -0.28
CA ILE A 314 13.84 10.57 0.84
C ILE A 314 12.42 10.59 0.31
N ASN A 315 11.58 9.70 0.84
CA ASN A 315 10.13 9.71 0.58
C ASN A 315 9.32 9.28 1.80
N ILE A 316 9.95 9.11 2.96
CA ILE A 316 9.27 8.76 4.20
C ILE A 316 9.99 9.36 5.40
N VAL A 317 9.23 9.68 6.44
CA VAL A 317 9.76 9.98 7.77
C VAL A 317 9.02 9.15 8.80
N GLN A 318 9.71 8.77 9.86
CA GLN A 318 9.13 8.23 11.09
C GLN A 318 9.29 9.28 12.18
N LEU A 319 8.18 9.63 12.83
CA LEU A 319 8.14 10.60 13.93
C LEU A 319 7.60 9.93 15.17
N THR A 320 8.33 10.05 16.28
CA THR A 320 7.94 9.46 17.56
C THR A 320 7.66 10.56 18.58
N PRO A 321 6.43 10.62 19.15
CA PRO A 321 6.08 11.59 20.17
C PRO A 321 6.71 11.22 21.53
N ARG A 322 6.78 12.22 22.41
CA ARG A 322 7.23 12.06 23.80
C ARG A 322 6.16 11.36 24.67
N ASN A 323 6.55 10.87 25.85
CA ASN A 323 5.64 10.39 26.90
C ASN A 323 4.68 11.43 27.48
N ALA A 324 3.59 10.91 28.04
CA ALA A 324 2.75 11.62 29.00
C ALA A 324 3.55 12.07 30.24
N PRO A 325 3.21 13.21 30.86
CA PRO A 325 2.08 14.09 30.54
C PRO A 325 2.35 15.10 29.40
N ASN A 326 3.55 15.10 28.81
CA ASN A 326 4.01 16.13 27.88
C ASN A 326 3.73 15.83 26.40
N ILE A 327 2.95 14.80 26.10
CA ILE A 327 2.58 14.43 24.72
C ILE A 327 1.86 15.55 23.96
N ASN A 328 1.21 16.47 24.68
CA ASN A 328 0.59 17.66 24.11
C ASN A 328 1.61 18.66 23.49
N GLN A 329 2.90 18.49 23.76
CA GLN A 329 4.00 19.23 23.12
C GLN A 329 4.36 18.67 21.73
N THR A 330 3.79 17.53 21.33
CA THR A 330 4.03 17.00 19.98
C THR A 330 3.31 17.87 18.94
N PRO A 331 4.02 18.29 17.87
CA PRO A 331 3.45 19.09 16.79
C PRO A 331 2.17 18.49 16.20
N LYS A 332 1.18 19.37 15.99
CA LYS A 332 -0.08 19.04 15.33
C LYS A 332 -0.02 19.40 13.86
N ASP A 333 0.16 20.68 13.58
CA ASP A 333 0.34 21.19 12.23
C ASP A 333 1.82 21.40 11.96
N PHE A 334 2.35 20.78 10.91
CA PHE A 334 3.73 20.96 10.50
C PHE A 334 3.90 20.63 9.02
N TYR A 335 5.04 21.01 8.47
CA TYR A 335 5.45 20.62 7.13
C TYR A 335 6.91 20.17 7.15
N ILE A 336 7.23 19.32 6.19
CA ILE A 336 8.57 18.74 6.03
C ILE A 336 9.14 19.29 4.74
N GLN A 337 10.35 19.83 4.84
CA GLN A 337 11.09 20.38 3.73
C GLN A 337 12.41 19.68 3.54
N THR A 338 12.85 19.65 2.29
CA THR A 338 14.15 19.11 1.89
C THR A 338 14.94 20.14 1.11
N SER A 339 16.27 20.05 1.18
CA SER A 339 17.18 20.89 0.40
C SER A 339 18.46 20.14 0.02
N LYS A 340 19.08 20.53 -1.10
CA LYS A 340 20.43 20.08 -1.50
C LYS A 340 21.52 21.04 -1.00
N ASP A 341 21.19 22.30 -0.72
CA ASP A 341 22.14 23.41 -0.53
C ASP A 341 21.93 24.25 0.75
N ASN A 342 20.93 23.90 1.56
CA ASN A 342 20.53 24.60 2.79
C ASN A 342 19.96 26.03 2.56
N GLN A 343 19.74 26.42 1.31
CA GLN A 343 19.24 27.75 0.94
C GLN A 343 17.88 27.65 0.28
N ASN A 344 17.76 26.76 -0.70
CA ASN A 344 16.53 26.50 -1.44
C ASN A 344 15.80 25.31 -0.84
N TRP A 345 14.59 25.53 -0.35
CA TRP A 345 13.79 24.53 0.36
C TRP A 345 12.54 24.16 -0.43
N THR A 346 12.29 22.86 -0.55
CA THR A 346 11.07 22.32 -1.16
C THR A 346 10.26 21.60 -0.10
N THR A 347 8.99 21.96 0.06
CA THR A 347 8.05 21.23 0.92
C THR A 347 7.69 19.89 0.27
N VAL A 348 7.94 18.79 0.98
CA VAL A 348 7.71 17.41 0.53
C VAL A 348 6.60 16.71 1.31
N GLY A 349 6.06 17.33 2.35
CA GLY A 349 4.88 16.85 3.07
C GLY A 349 4.30 17.94 3.97
N GLU A 350 2.98 17.94 4.12
CA GLU A 350 2.23 18.79 5.06
C GLU A 350 1.27 17.91 5.85
N PHE A 351 1.24 18.09 7.17
CA PHE A 351 0.53 17.19 8.07
C PHE A 351 -0.25 17.97 9.14
N ASN A 352 -1.40 17.41 9.53
CA ASN A 352 -2.22 17.81 10.66
C ASN A 352 -2.56 16.54 11.45
N ILE A 353 -1.93 16.35 12.62
CA ILE A 353 -2.02 15.11 13.42
C ILE A 353 -2.28 15.45 14.88
N SER A 354 -3.42 15.02 15.40
CA SER A 354 -3.82 15.30 16.79
C SER A 354 -3.92 14.07 17.69
N ASP A 355 -3.81 12.87 17.11
CA ASP A 355 -4.03 11.57 17.75
C ASP A 355 -2.69 10.86 18.06
N TRP A 356 -1.71 11.61 18.57
CA TRP A 356 -0.44 11.03 18.98
C TRP A 356 -0.63 10.09 20.17
N VAL A 357 0.07 8.96 20.12
CA VAL A 357 0.16 7.98 21.22
C VAL A 357 1.60 7.93 21.67
N GLU A 358 1.83 8.02 22.99
CA GLU A 358 3.19 8.13 23.54
C GLU A 358 4.10 7.01 23.03
N PHE A 359 5.33 7.40 22.67
CA PHE A 359 6.37 6.50 22.16
C PHE A 359 5.97 5.63 20.95
N THR A 360 4.82 5.90 20.32
CA THR A 360 4.34 5.13 19.18
C THR A 360 4.76 5.86 17.91
N PRO A 361 5.70 5.31 17.12
CA PRO A 361 6.15 5.95 15.90
C PRO A 361 5.01 6.04 14.88
N LYS A 362 4.88 7.19 14.21
CA LYS A 362 4.05 7.34 13.01
C LYS A 362 4.94 7.47 11.78
N MET A 363 4.70 6.62 10.80
CA MET A 363 5.33 6.68 9.49
C MET A 363 4.51 7.57 8.57
N LEU A 364 5.12 8.61 8.02
CA LEU A 364 4.47 9.59 7.16
C LEU A 364 5.11 9.58 5.78
N GLN A 365 4.30 9.32 4.76
CA GLN A 365 4.74 9.33 3.37
C GLN A 365 5.02 10.77 2.92
N LEU A 366 6.14 10.96 2.21
CA LEU A 366 6.57 12.22 1.62
C LEU A 366 6.62 12.08 0.10
N ASN A 367 6.52 13.23 -0.58
CA ASN A 367 6.91 13.34 -1.98
C ASN A 367 8.40 13.00 -2.10
N PHE A 368 8.75 12.18 -3.09
CA PHE A 368 10.13 11.78 -3.33
C PHE A 368 11.03 13.01 -3.56
N SER A 369 12.17 13.03 -2.88
CA SER A 369 13.17 14.07 -3.00
C SER A 369 14.58 13.50 -2.86
N GLU A 370 15.54 14.12 -3.54
CA GLU A 370 16.96 13.91 -3.29
C GLU A 370 17.49 15.10 -2.50
N ALA A 371 17.95 14.86 -1.28
CA ALA A 371 18.24 15.92 -0.34
C ALA A 371 19.43 15.61 0.55
N ARG A 372 20.23 16.63 0.84
CA ARG A 372 21.27 16.58 1.87
C ARG A 372 20.71 17.04 3.22
N TYR A 373 19.77 17.99 3.20
CA TYR A 373 19.17 18.58 4.39
C TYR A 373 17.68 18.23 4.46
N CYS A 374 17.22 17.87 5.66
CA CYS A 374 15.80 17.70 5.97
C CYS A 374 15.41 18.56 7.16
N LYS A 375 14.25 19.19 7.09
CA LYS A 375 13.77 20.12 8.10
C LYS A 375 12.28 19.88 8.36
N ILE A 376 11.91 19.84 9.63
CA ILE A 376 10.51 19.83 10.07
C ILE A 376 10.22 21.20 10.63
N THR A 377 9.23 21.90 10.07
CA THR A 377 8.78 23.19 10.58
C THR A 377 7.40 23.04 11.21
N HIS A 378 7.29 23.39 12.48
CA HIS A 378 6.08 23.29 13.28
C HIS A 378 5.27 24.58 13.18
N ARG A 379 3.97 24.45 12.97
CA ARG A 379 3.00 25.56 12.96
C ARG A 379 2.21 25.59 14.27
N THR A 380 1.75 24.43 14.74
CA THR A 380 0.98 24.31 16.00
C THR A 380 1.34 23.03 16.75
N VAL A 381 0.97 22.94 18.02
CA VAL A 381 1.14 21.77 18.90
C VAL A 381 -0.21 21.39 19.53
N ASN A 382 -0.34 20.18 20.09
CA ASN A 382 -1.57 19.65 20.69
C ASN A 382 -1.88 20.20 22.10
N GLY A 383 -1.58 21.48 22.35
CA GLY A 383 -1.92 22.19 23.59
C GLY A 383 -0.76 22.42 24.57
N GLY A 384 0.46 21.97 24.25
CA GLY A 384 1.66 22.29 25.02
C GLY A 384 2.22 23.70 24.74
N ALA A 385 3.20 24.14 25.54
CA ALA A 385 3.92 25.39 25.30
C ALA A 385 5.15 25.22 24.38
N ASN A 386 5.55 23.98 24.10
CA ASN A 386 6.79 23.62 23.40
C ASN A 386 6.45 22.71 22.22
N ALA A 387 7.30 22.69 21.19
CA ALA A 387 7.33 21.62 20.21
C ALA A 387 8.39 20.60 20.65
N SER A 388 8.10 19.30 20.57
CA SER A 388 9.06 18.26 20.92
C SER A 388 8.91 17.00 20.08
N TRP A 389 10.04 16.30 19.89
CA TRP A 389 10.13 14.98 19.26
C TRP A 389 11.03 14.09 20.09
N ALA A 390 10.54 12.89 20.41
CA ALA A 390 11.37 11.87 21.03
C ALA A 390 12.36 11.28 20.03
N GLU A 391 11.91 11.01 18.79
CA GLU A 391 12.78 10.52 17.72
C GLU A 391 12.23 10.94 16.35
N VAL A 392 13.14 11.21 15.41
CA VAL A 392 12.90 11.56 14.02
C VAL A 392 13.85 10.74 13.15
N LEU A 393 13.29 9.95 12.24
CA LEU A 393 14.07 9.12 11.33
C LEU A 393 13.59 9.31 9.90
N PHE A 394 14.45 9.82 9.02
CA PHE A 394 14.14 9.93 7.59
C PHE A 394 14.57 8.65 6.87
N GLY A 395 13.90 8.34 5.77
CA GLY A 395 14.25 7.17 4.98
C GLY A 395 13.72 7.19 3.56
N LEU A 396 14.01 6.08 2.89
CA LEU A 396 13.45 5.70 1.61
C LEU A 396 12.61 4.45 1.81
N ARG A 397 11.30 4.58 1.62
CA ARG A 397 10.45 3.46 1.26
C ARG A 397 10.80 3.10 -0.18
N GLU A 398 11.49 1.99 -0.35
CA GLU A 398 11.81 1.43 -1.66
C GLU A 398 10.47 0.98 -2.28
N VAL A 399 9.95 1.78 -3.21
CA VAL A 399 8.70 1.43 -3.91
C VAL A 399 9.08 0.55 -5.10
N ASN A 400 8.53 -0.66 -5.12
CA ASN A 400 8.49 -1.53 -6.30
C ASN A 400 7.66 -0.88 -7.42
#